data_AF-A0A6V3N6H1-F1
#
_entry.id   AF-A0A6V3N6H1-F1
#
_cell.length_a   1.000
_cell.length_b   1.000
_cell.length_c   1.000
_cell.angle_alpha   90.00
_cell.angle_beta   90.00
_cell.angle_gamma   90.00
#
_symmetry.space_group_name_H-M   'P 1'
#
loop_
_entity.id
_entity.type
_entity.pdbx_description
1 polymer ?
#
loop_
_entity_poly.entity_id
_entity_poly.type
_entity_poly.pdbx_seq_one_letter_code
_entity_poly.pdbx_strand_id
1 'polypeptide(L)'
;MSKHEHPLKVKKAWQNPMQNHVWSKAEIEERMKDLPTHTPETLTDKAMHFLVKTLLYHTFNRITGFNPTNPTAKSCEWRLIILESVAGVPGMVAAGMRHFRSLRTLRRDYGWIHTLLEEAENERMHLLVCLKMFNASHLTRFAVVAAQYTMVGFLGLTYLIHPKALHRFVGYLEETASKTYFDLVTAVNTPVTFSEMTIDHCRSRTLTV
;
A
#
# COMPACT_ATOMS: atom_id res chain seq x y z
N MET A 1 -31.20 35.16 -25.25
CA MET A 1 -31.15 34.45 -23.93
C MET A 1 -30.02 33.44 -23.99
N SER A 2 -28.86 33.80 -23.43
CA SER A 2 -27.68 32.93 -23.38
C SER A 2 -27.92 31.83 -22.34
N LYS A 3 -27.72 30.56 -22.72
CA LYS A 3 -27.83 29.42 -21.81
C LYS A 3 -26.77 29.58 -20.72
N HIS A 4 -27.20 29.69 -19.46
CA HIS A 4 -26.31 29.63 -18.31
C HIS A 4 -25.60 28.28 -18.29
N GLU A 5 -24.35 28.23 -18.76
CA GLU A 5 -23.49 27.08 -18.52
C GLU A 5 -23.06 27.05 -17.05
N HIS A 6 -23.17 25.86 -16.44
CA HIS A 6 -22.82 25.62 -15.05
C HIS A 6 -21.31 25.86 -14.82
N PRO A 7 -20.90 26.62 -13.79
CA PRO A 7 -19.52 27.10 -13.60
C PRO A 7 -18.45 26.02 -13.30
N LEU A 8 -18.77 24.73 -13.49
CA LEU A 8 -17.88 23.60 -13.17
C LEU A 8 -17.52 22.72 -14.37
N LYS A 9 -17.68 23.20 -15.61
CA LYS A 9 -17.14 22.53 -16.81
C LYS A 9 -15.63 22.77 -16.99
N VAL A 10 -14.85 22.56 -15.94
CA VAL A 10 -13.42 22.29 -16.07
C VAL A 10 -13.25 20.86 -15.58
N LYS A 11 -12.86 19.90 -16.45
CA LYS A 11 -12.25 18.65 -15.99
C LYS A 11 -10.92 19.05 -15.31
N LYS A 12 -11.00 19.57 -14.09
CA LYS A 12 -9.84 19.99 -13.31
C LYS A 12 -9.14 18.70 -12.95
N ALA A 13 -7.99 18.43 -13.58
CA ALA A 13 -7.11 17.36 -13.13
C ALA A 13 -6.88 17.56 -11.63
N TRP A 14 -7.12 16.51 -10.84
CA TRP A 14 -6.87 16.58 -9.40
C TRP A 14 -5.39 16.92 -9.20
N GLN A 15 -5.13 18.00 -8.48
CA GLN A 15 -3.79 18.40 -8.09
C GLN A 15 -3.54 17.80 -6.71
N ASN A 16 -2.51 16.95 -6.59
CA ASN A 16 -2.10 16.41 -5.31
C ASN A 16 -1.70 17.59 -4.41
N PRO A 17 -2.39 17.81 -3.27
CA PRO A 17 -2.03 18.88 -2.36
C PRO A 17 -0.68 18.65 -1.67
N MET A 18 -0.16 17.42 -1.69
CA MET A 18 1.13 17.06 -1.12
C MET A 18 2.26 17.18 -2.13
N GLN A 19 3.40 17.69 -1.66
CA GLN A 19 4.64 17.74 -2.43
C GLN A 19 5.48 16.49 -2.14
N ASN A 20 5.37 15.48 -3.00
CA ASN A 20 6.15 14.26 -2.86
C ASN A 20 7.48 14.36 -3.63
N HIS A 21 8.50 13.63 -3.17
CA HIS A 21 9.76 13.50 -3.89
C HIS A 21 9.53 12.87 -5.27
N VAL A 22 10.02 13.53 -6.32
CA VAL A 22 9.95 13.00 -7.69
C VAL A 22 11.21 12.20 -7.94
N TRP A 23 11.07 10.87 -7.88
CA TRP A 23 12.17 9.94 -8.09
C TRP A 23 12.68 9.96 -9.55
N SER A 24 13.97 10.23 -9.73
CA SER A 24 14.64 10.05 -11.01
C SER A 24 14.95 8.57 -11.28
N LYS A 25 15.14 8.20 -12.56
CA LYS A 25 15.50 6.83 -12.93
C LYS A 25 16.80 6.36 -12.26
N ALA A 26 17.80 7.24 -12.19
CA ALA A 26 19.08 6.94 -11.56
C ALA A 26 18.94 6.67 -10.06
N GLU A 27 18.11 7.44 -9.36
CA GLU A 27 17.82 7.19 -7.93
C GLU A 27 17.10 5.86 -7.74
N ILE A 28 16.11 5.54 -8.59
CA ILE A 28 15.40 4.25 -8.52
C ILE A 28 16.37 3.10 -8.74
N GLU A 29 17.19 3.16 -9.79
CA GLU A 29 18.21 2.13 -10.09
C GLU A 29 19.22 1.98 -8.94
N GLU A 30 19.61 3.07 -8.30
CA GLU A 30 20.46 3.01 -7.10
C GLU A 30 19.75 2.30 -5.94
N ARG A 31 18.49 2.65 -5.64
CA ARG A 31 17.73 2.02 -4.55
C ARG A 31 17.36 0.56 -4.82
N MET A 32 17.31 0.16 -6.09
CA MET A 32 17.10 -1.25 -6.46
C MET A 32 18.34 -2.13 -6.24
N LYS A 33 19.53 -1.55 -5.97
CA LYS A 33 20.75 -2.34 -5.71
C LYS A 33 20.76 -3.01 -4.34
N ASP A 34 20.14 -2.38 -3.36
CA ASP A 34 20.06 -2.90 -1.99
C ASP A 34 18.68 -2.66 -1.40
N LEU A 35 18.08 -3.72 -0.88
CA LEU A 35 16.79 -3.69 -0.20
C LEU A 35 17.07 -3.82 1.28
N PRO A 36 17.01 -2.72 2.06
CA PRO A 36 17.37 -2.76 3.47
C PRO A 36 16.44 -3.72 4.22
N THR A 37 17.04 -4.50 5.12
CA THR A 37 16.31 -5.43 6.00
C THR A 37 16.67 -5.18 7.44
N HIS A 38 15.68 -5.18 8.33
CA HIS A 38 15.89 -4.98 9.76
C HIS A 38 16.02 -6.31 10.50
N THR A 39 17.03 -6.44 11.35
CA THR A 39 17.21 -7.61 12.21
C THR A 39 16.39 -7.46 13.51
N PRO A 40 15.45 -8.37 13.83
CA PRO A 40 14.61 -8.23 15.02
C PRO A 40 15.40 -8.33 16.34
N GLU A 41 15.31 -7.31 17.19
CA GLU A 41 16.11 -7.25 18.43
C GLU A 41 15.30 -7.65 19.67
N THR A 42 14.17 -6.98 19.89
CA THR A 42 13.33 -7.15 21.09
C THR A 42 12.32 -8.28 20.94
N LEU A 43 11.72 -8.74 22.04
CA LEU A 43 10.67 -9.77 22.00
C LEU A 43 9.46 -9.33 21.17
N THR A 44 9.02 -8.08 21.34
CA THR A 44 7.90 -7.51 20.56
C THR A 44 8.26 -7.39 19.08
N ASP A 45 9.51 -7.04 18.78
CA ASP A 45 10.00 -6.93 17.39
C ASP A 45 10.05 -8.31 16.72
N LYS A 46 10.58 -9.32 17.40
CA LYS A 46 10.57 -10.73 16.96
C LYS A 46 9.15 -11.25 16.74
N ALA A 47 8.21 -10.91 17.63
CA ALA A 47 6.81 -11.27 17.48
C ALA A 47 6.18 -10.62 16.24
N MET A 48 6.42 -9.33 16.00
CA MET A 48 5.93 -8.63 14.80
C MET A 48 6.58 -9.17 13.52
N HIS A 49 7.87 -9.49 13.56
CA HIS A 49 8.58 -10.12 12.45
C HIS A 49 7.94 -11.47 12.10
N PHE A 50 7.73 -12.34 13.09
CA PHE A 50 7.07 -13.63 12.88
C PHE A 50 5.65 -13.46 12.34
N LEU A 51 4.87 -12.53 12.92
CA LEU A 51 3.51 -12.25 12.46
C LEU A 51 3.48 -11.85 10.98
N VAL A 52 4.34 -10.91 10.56
CA VAL A 52 4.33 -10.41 9.18
C VAL A 52 4.98 -11.39 8.21
N LYS A 53 6.24 -11.75 8.46
CA LYS A 53 7.08 -12.49 7.50
C LYS A 53 6.72 -13.98 7.43
N THR A 54 6.15 -14.53 8.49
CA THR A 54 5.77 -15.95 8.53
C THR A 54 4.26 -16.09 8.43
N LEU A 55 3.50 -15.60 9.40
CA LEU A 55 2.06 -15.89 9.45
C LEU A 55 1.29 -15.21 8.30
N LEU A 56 1.31 -13.88 8.25
CA LEU A 56 0.52 -13.13 7.28
C LEU A 56 0.99 -13.38 5.85
N TYR A 57 2.30 -13.37 5.59
CA TYR A 57 2.85 -13.59 4.26
C TYR A 57 2.44 -14.95 3.68
N HIS A 58 2.64 -16.04 4.41
CA HIS A 58 2.32 -17.38 3.91
C HIS A 58 0.81 -17.62 3.82
N THR A 59 0.04 -17.17 4.81
CA THR A 59 -1.42 -17.29 4.78
C THR A 59 -2.03 -16.49 3.62
N PHE A 60 -1.56 -15.26 3.40
CA PHE A 60 -2.03 -14.42 2.30
C PHE A 60 -1.72 -15.08 0.95
N ASN A 61 -0.47 -15.48 0.71
CA ASN A 61 -0.07 -16.11 -0.55
C ASN A 61 -0.85 -17.41 -0.82
N ARG A 62 -1.13 -18.20 0.21
CA ARG A 62 -1.95 -19.42 0.11
C ARG A 62 -3.39 -19.11 -0.27
N ILE A 63 -4.01 -18.10 0.35
CA ILE A 63 -5.40 -17.72 0.07
C ILE A 63 -5.55 -17.11 -1.32
N THR A 64 -4.62 -16.25 -1.74
CA THR A 64 -4.69 -15.57 -3.04
C THR A 64 -4.10 -16.38 -4.19
N GLY A 65 -3.48 -17.52 -3.92
CA GLY A 65 -2.75 -18.32 -4.92
C GLY A 65 -1.56 -17.57 -5.53
N PHE A 66 -0.97 -16.63 -4.79
CA PHE A 66 0.18 -15.86 -5.28
C PHE A 66 1.46 -16.70 -5.15
N ASN A 67 2.13 -16.94 -6.29
CA ASN A 67 3.43 -17.58 -6.34
C ASN A 67 4.52 -16.54 -6.70
N PRO A 68 5.49 -16.27 -5.80
CA PRO A 68 6.56 -15.31 -6.08
C PRO A 68 7.45 -15.66 -7.27
N THR A 69 7.60 -16.94 -7.63
CA THR A 69 8.49 -17.36 -8.73
C THR A 69 7.82 -17.31 -10.09
N ASN A 70 6.51 -17.57 -10.16
CA ASN A 70 5.72 -17.43 -11.38
C ASN A 70 4.33 -16.86 -11.05
N PRO A 71 4.21 -15.53 -10.90
CA PRO A 71 2.95 -14.90 -10.54
C PRO A 71 2.04 -14.76 -11.77
N THR A 72 0.77 -15.10 -11.62
CA THR A 72 -0.25 -14.85 -12.66
C THR A 72 -0.76 -13.42 -12.57
N ALA A 73 -1.20 -12.84 -13.70
CA ALA A 73 -1.77 -11.49 -13.71
C ALA A 73 -2.93 -11.34 -12.71
N LYS A 74 -3.76 -12.39 -12.55
CA LYS A 74 -4.89 -12.38 -11.61
C LYS A 74 -4.46 -12.41 -10.14
N SER A 75 -3.42 -13.17 -9.81
CA SER A 75 -2.91 -13.19 -8.43
C SER A 75 -2.15 -11.89 -8.09
N CYS A 76 -1.48 -11.27 -9.07
CA CYS A 76 -0.93 -9.91 -8.94
C CYS A 76 -2.03 -8.88 -8.68
N GLU A 77 -3.11 -8.88 -9.47
CA GLU A 77 -4.26 -7.99 -9.27
C GLU A 77 -4.78 -8.08 -7.83
N TRP A 78 -5.06 -9.29 -7.35
CA TRP A 78 -5.59 -9.51 -6.01
C TRP A 78 -4.60 -9.09 -4.93
N ARG A 79 -3.31 -9.42 -5.10
CA ARG A 79 -2.25 -9.03 -4.18
C ARG A 79 -2.17 -7.51 -4.05
N LEU A 80 -2.06 -6.81 -5.16
CA LEU A 80 -1.88 -5.36 -5.18
C LEU A 80 -3.13 -4.65 -4.64
N ILE A 81 -4.33 -4.95 -5.14
CA ILE A 81 -5.55 -4.25 -4.67
C ILE A 81 -5.78 -4.46 -3.17
N ILE A 82 -5.64 -5.69 -2.67
CA ILE A 82 -5.94 -5.98 -1.26
C ILE A 82 -4.86 -5.40 -0.35
N LEU A 83 -3.57 -5.59 -0.66
CA LEU A 83 -2.49 -5.11 0.20
C LEU A 83 -2.44 -3.58 0.24
N GLU A 84 -2.56 -2.90 -0.89
CA GLU A 84 -2.57 -1.42 -0.95
C GLU A 84 -3.80 -0.83 -0.23
N SER A 85 -4.94 -1.54 -0.22
CA SER A 85 -6.11 -1.11 0.55
C SER A 85 -5.96 -1.20 2.07
N VAL A 86 -5.00 -2.00 2.53
CA VAL A 86 -4.65 -2.20 3.94
C VAL A 86 -3.43 -1.34 4.33
N ALA A 87 -2.49 -1.12 3.40
CA ALA A 87 -1.26 -0.36 3.63
C ALA A 87 -1.52 1.09 4.04
N GLY A 88 -2.62 1.71 3.55
CA GLY A 88 -3.02 3.05 3.99
C GLY A 88 -3.64 3.14 5.40
N VAL A 89 -3.92 2.00 6.06
CA VAL A 89 -4.59 1.97 7.37
C VAL A 89 -3.65 2.30 8.55
N PRO A 90 -2.44 1.72 8.67
CA PRO A 90 -1.53 2.01 9.76
C PRO A 90 -1.22 3.49 9.97
N GLY A 91 -0.86 4.22 8.91
CA GLY A 91 -0.56 5.65 8.97
C GLY A 91 -1.75 6.45 9.51
N MET A 92 -2.96 6.18 9.01
CA MET A 92 -4.20 6.83 9.45
C MET A 92 -4.51 6.56 10.93
N VAL A 93 -4.41 5.29 11.36
CA VAL A 93 -4.65 4.90 12.76
C VAL A 93 -3.62 5.56 13.67
N ALA A 94 -2.33 5.45 13.35
CA ALA A 94 -1.26 6.05 14.16
C ALA A 94 -1.40 7.58 14.23
N ALA A 95 -1.68 8.25 13.11
CA ALA A 95 -1.93 9.69 13.06
C ALA A 95 -3.12 10.11 13.93
N GLY A 96 -4.26 9.42 13.82
CA GLY A 96 -5.45 9.69 14.61
C GLY A 96 -5.20 9.53 16.11
N MET A 97 -4.51 8.46 16.51
CA MET A 97 -4.16 8.20 17.91
C MET A 97 -3.21 9.26 18.47
N ARG A 98 -2.21 9.68 17.69
CA ARG A 98 -1.31 10.78 18.06
C ARG A 98 -2.03 12.12 18.12
N HIS A 99 -2.94 12.38 17.20
CA HIS A 99 -3.76 13.58 17.18
C HIS A 99 -4.60 13.70 18.44
N PHE A 100 -5.35 12.65 18.81
CA PHE A 100 -6.13 12.67 20.05
C PHE A 100 -5.25 12.76 21.30
N ARG A 101 -4.06 12.14 21.29
CA ARG A 101 -3.08 12.30 22.38
C ARG A 101 -2.60 13.76 22.50
N SER A 102 -2.25 14.39 21.38
CA SER A 102 -1.85 15.79 21.32
C SER A 102 -2.93 16.70 21.90
N LEU A 103 -4.19 16.53 21.46
CA LEU A 103 -5.34 17.28 21.96
C LEU A 103 -5.57 17.08 23.47
N ARG A 104 -5.63 15.83 23.94
CA ARG A 104 -5.94 15.55 25.35
C ARG A 104 -4.81 15.87 26.32
N THR A 105 -3.58 16.00 25.81
CA THR A 105 -2.41 16.40 26.62
C THR A 105 -2.02 17.86 26.43
N LEU A 106 -2.65 18.57 25.49
CA LEU A 106 -2.35 19.96 25.12
C LEU A 106 -0.86 20.16 24.77
N ARG A 107 -0.26 19.19 24.06
CA ARG A 107 1.16 19.19 23.68
C ARG A 107 1.37 19.18 22.18
N ARG A 108 2.48 19.76 21.72
CA ARG A 108 2.90 19.67 20.32
C ARG A 108 3.23 18.22 19.96
N ASP A 109 2.92 17.84 18.72
CA ASP A 109 3.20 16.52 18.16
C ASP A 109 4.57 16.43 17.45
N TYR A 110 5.14 17.58 17.09
CA TYR A 110 6.44 17.71 16.39
C TYR A 110 6.46 17.06 14.98
N GLY A 111 5.35 17.17 14.25
CA GLY A 111 5.28 16.86 12.80
C GLY A 111 4.88 15.44 12.45
N TRP A 112 4.87 14.50 13.40
CA TRP A 112 4.56 13.09 13.18
C TRP A 112 3.17 12.82 12.59
N ILE A 113 2.15 13.56 13.02
CA ILE A 113 0.78 13.42 12.50
C ILE A 113 0.77 13.67 11.00
N HIS A 114 1.47 14.71 10.52
CA HIS A 114 1.51 15.04 9.09
C HIS A 114 2.23 13.96 8.29
N THR A 115 3.41 13.51 8.74
CA THR A 115 4.15 12.43 8.08
C THR A 115 3.33 11.14 7.97
N LEU A 116 2.60 10.76 9.03
CA LEU A 116 1.79 9.55 9.03
C LEU A 116 0.53 9.66 8.15
N LEU A 117 -0.06 10.86 8.05
CA LEU A 117 -1.16 11.12 7.12
C LEU A 117 -0.68 11.12 5.66
N GLU A 118 0.51 11.67 5.42
CA GLU A 118 1.16 11.64 4.11
C GLU A 118 1.47 10.21 3.67
N GLU A 119 1.99 9.37 4.55
CA GLU A 119 2.20 7.93 4.31
C GLU A 119 0.87 7.23 3.97
N ALA A 120 -0.17 7.45 4.77
CA ALA A 120 -1.50 6.88 4.51
C ALA A 120 -2.09 7.31 3.16
N GLU A 121 -1.87 8.58 2.77
CA GLU A 121 -2.28 9.08 1.48
C GLU A 121 -1.42 8.52 0.33
N ASN A 122 -0.12 8.34 0.54
CA ASN A 122 0.77 7.71 -0.43
C ASN A 122 0.28 6.31 -0.82
N GLU A 123 -0.02 5.46 0.17
CA GLU A 123 -0.54 4.11 -0.08
C GLU A 123 -1.93 4.14 -0.74
N ARG A 124 -2.77 5.11 -0.39
CA ARG A 124 -4.05 5.33 -1.09
C ARG A 124 -3.82 5.67 -2.58
N MET A 125 -2.76 6.41 -2.90
CA MET A 125 -2.41 6.70 -4.29
C MET A 125 -1.92 5.45 -5.02
N HIS A 126 -1.15 4.57 -4.38
CA HIS A 126 -0.78 3.26 -4.94
C HIS A 126 -2.02 2.43 -5.32
N LEU A 127 -3.00 2.33 -4.42
CA LEU A 127 -4.26 1.64 -4.69
C LEU A 127 -4.99 2.26 -5.89
N LEU A 128 -5.08 3.58 -5.97
CA LEU A 128 -5.76 4.26 -7.09
C LEU A 128 -5.04 4.06 -8.43
N VAL A 129 -3.70 3.95 -8.42
CA VAL A 129 -2.94 3.56 -9.61
C VAL A 129 -3.24 2.12 -10.00
N CYS A 130 -3.29 1.19 -9.04
CA CYS A 130 -3.67 -0.20 -9.29
C CYS A 130 -5.07 -0.32 -9.91
N LEU A 131 -6.04 0.48 -9.43
CA LEU A 131 -7.41 0.50 -9.95
C LEU A 131 -7.54 1.13 -11.35
N LYS A 132 -6.51 1.80 -11.86
CA LYS A 132 -6.45 2.18 -13.30
C LYS A 132 -6.06 1.00 -14.19
N MET A 133 -5.35 0.01 -13.64
CA MET A 133 -4.86 -1.16 -14.38
C MET A 133 -5.81 -2.35 -14.23
N PHE A 134 -6.47 -2.47 -13.07
CA PHE A 134 -7.27 -3.63 -12.71
C PHE A 134 -8.65 -3.25 -12.18
N ASN A 135 -9.65 -4.10 -12.43
CA ASN A 135 -11.00 -3.92 -11.92
C ASN A 135 -11.24 -4.74 -10.66
N ALA A 136 -11.61 -4.07 -9.56
CA ALA A 136 -11.98 -4.75 -8.32
C ALA A 136 -13.35 -5.44 -8.44
N SER A 137 -13.35 -6.77 -8.43
CA SER A 137 -14.57 -7.59 -8.40
C SER A 137 -15.39 -7.36 -7.11
N HIS A 138 -16.67 -7.75 -7.10
CA HIS A 138 -17.50 -7.67 -5.88
C HIS A 138 -16.87 -8.44 -4.70
N LEU A 139 -16.27 -9.60 -4.97
CA LEU A 139 -15.56 -10.39 -3.96
C LEU A 139 -14.33 -9.64 -3.44
N THR A 140 -13.54 -9.04 -4.33
CA THR A 140 -12.38 -8.21 -3.95
C THR A 140 -12.81 -7.04 -3.06
N ARG A 141 -13.90 -6.35 -3.41
CA ARG A 141 -14.43 -5.21 -2.63
C ARG A 141 -14.90 -5.64 -1.24
N PHE A 142 -15.59 -6.79 -1.14
CA PHE A 142 -15.96 -7.36 0.14
C PHE A 142 -14.73 -7.70 1.00
N ALA A 143 -13.71 -8.32 0.39
CA ALA A 143 -12.46 -8.65 1.06
C ALA A 143 -11.74 -7.40 1.59
N VAL A 144 -11.71 -6.31 0.82
CA VAL A 144 -11.16 -5.01 1.25
C VAL A 144 -11.85 -4.51 2.51
N VAL A 145 -13.19 -4.49 2.54
CA VAL A 145 -13.95 -4.02 3.72
C VAL A 145 -13.66 -4.90 4.95
N ALA A 146 -13.68 -6.23 4.78
CA ALA A 146 -13.40 -7.16 5.87
C ALA A 146 -11.96 -7.01 6.40
N ALA A 147 -10.98 -6.85 5.50
CA ALA A 147 -9.59 -6.63 5.86
C ALA A 147 -9.42 -5.31 6.61
N GLN A 148 -10.02 -4.21 6.13
CA GLN A 148 -9.96 -2.91 6.79
C GLN A 148 -10.56 -2.95 8.21
N TYR A 149 -11.73 -3.55 8.39
CA TYR A 149 -12.34 -3.64 9.72
C TYR A 149 -11.45 -4.40 10.71
N THR A 150 -10.89 -5.53 10.26
CA THR A 150 -9.97 -6.35 11.07
C THR A 150 -8.68 -5.59 11.38
N MET A 151 -8.09 -4.94 10.38
CA MET A 151 -6.81 -4.25 10.52
C MET A 151 -6.92 -2.97 11.35
N VAL A 152 -7.99 -2.19 11.22
CA VAL A 152 -8.23 -1.02 12.09
C VAL A 152 -8.33 -1.46 13.55
N GLY A 153 -9.08 -2.52 13.85
CA GLY A 153 -9.22 -3.04 15.21
C GLY A 153 -7.90 -3.54 15.79
N PHE A 154 -7.18 -4.38 15.03
CA PHE A 154 -5.87 -4.91 15.44
C PHE A 154 -4.83 -3.81 15.65
N LEU A 155 -4.69 -2.89 14.69
CA LEU A 155 -3.69 -1.82 14.75
C LEU A 155 -4.04 -0.78 15.82
N GLY A 156 -5.32 -0.44 15.99
CA GLY A 156 -5.77 0.47 17.05
C GLY A 156 -5.44 -0.08 18.43
N LEU A 157 -5.74 -1.36 18.69
CA LEU A 157 -5.40 -2.02 19.95
C LEU A 157 -3.88 -2.12 20.16
N THR A 158 -3.15 -2.50 19.10
CA THR A 158 -1.68 -2.58 19.16
C THR A 158 -1.06 -1.22 19.46
N TYR A 159 -1.56 -0.13 18.87
CA TYR A 159 -1.06 1.21 19.13
C TYR A 159 -1.38 1.69 20.55
N LEU A 160 -2.54 1.32 21.10
CA LEU A 160 -2.90 1.62 22.48
C LEU A 160 -1.97 0.93 23.49
N ILE A 161 -1.61 -0.33 23.25
CA ILE A 161 -0.79 -1.14 24.16
C ILE A 161 0.71 -0.85 23.95
N HIS A 162 1.18 -0.87 22.71
CA HIS A 162 2.59 -0.74 22.37
C HIS A 162 2.82 -0.07 21.00
N PRO A 163 2.85 1.28 20.92
CA PRO A 163 3.01 2.01 19.66
C PRO A 163 4.21 1.57 18.81
N LYS A 164 5.33 1.23 19.45
CA LYS A 164 6.55 0.78 18.76
C LYS A 164 6.32 -0.54 18.00
N ALA A 165 5.44 -1.42 18.49
CA ALA A 165 5.13 -2.67 17.78
C ALA A 165 4.38 -2.39 16.48
N LEU A 166 3.45 -1.42 16.45
CA LEU A 166 2.78 -1.02 15.20
C LEU A 166 3.80 -0.53 14.18
N HIS A 167 4.73 0.35 14.56
CA HIS A 167 5.73 0.86 13.62
C HIS A 167 6.68 -0.24 13.13
N ARG A 168 7.05 -1.21 13.97
CA ARG A 168 7.82 -2.39 13.53
C ARG A 168 7.02 -3.30 12.60
N PHE A 169 5.73 -3.50 12.89
CA PHE A 169 4.82 -4.23 12.03
C PHE A 169 4.76 -3.62 10.62
N VAL A 170 4.58 -2.31 10.53
CA VAL A 170 4.60 -1.57 9.25
C VAL A 170 5.96 -1.72 8.57
N GLY A 171 7.07 -1.52 9.28
CA GLY A 171 8.40 -1.68 8.68
C GLY A 171 8.62 -3.05 8.02
N TYR A 172 8.14 -4.14 8.64
CA TYR A 172 8.23 -5.47 8.03
C TYR A 172 7.28 -5.67 6.84
N LEU A 173 6.13 -5.00 6.82
CA LEU A 173 5.25 -4.97 5.65
C LEU A 173 5.95 -4.27 4.48
N GLU A 174 6.54 -3.10 4.72
CA GLU A 174 7.21 -2.31 3.68
C GLU A 174 8.43 -3.00 3.09
N GLU A 175 9.22 -3.70 3.91
CA GLU A 175 10.30 -4.55 3.40
C GLU A 175 9.76 -5.64 2.45
N THR A 176 8.60 -6.20 2.77
CA THR A 176 7.96 -7.26 1.96
C THR A 176 7.33 -6.67 0.68
N ALA A 177 6.76 -5.48 0.77
CA ALA A 177 6.23 -4.73 -0.37
C ALA A 177 7.37 -4.37 -1.34
N SER A 178 8.46 -3.79 -0.83
CA SER A 178 9.65 -3.42 -1.59
C SER A 178 10.23 -4.62 -2.35
N LYS A 179 10.37 -5.77 -1.68
CA LYS A 179 10.81 -7.01 -2.33
C LYS A 179 9.83 -7.48 -3.41
N THR A 180 8.52 -7.42 -3.13
CA THR A 180 7.47 -7.81 -4.10
C THR A 180 7.56 -6.95 -5.37
N TYR A 181 7.65 -5.63 -5.23
CA TYR A 181 7.74 -4.73 -6.38
C TYR A 181 9.04 -4.92 -7.16
N PHE A 182 10.17 -5.10 -6.47
CA PHE A 182 11.44 -5.44 -7.11
C PHE A 182 11.33 -6.71 -7.97
N ASP A 183 10.71 -7.76 -7.44
CA ASP A 183 10.52 -9.02 -8.16
C ASP A 183 9.60 -8.86 -9.37
N LEU A 184 8.50 -8.12 -9.22
CA LEU A 184 7.56 -7.86 -10.32
C LEU A 184 8.22 -7.05 -11.46
N VAL A 185 8.98 -5.99 -11.13
CA VAL A 185 9.71 -5.19 -12.11
C VAL A 185 10.77 -6.04 -12.83
N THR A 186 11.48 -6.89 -12.09
CA THR A 186 12.49 -7.80 -12.66
C THR A 186 11.85 -8.84 -13.58
N ALA A 187 10.71 -9.41 -13.19
CA ALA A 187 9.95 -10.37 -14.00
C ALA A 187 9.42 -9.76 -15.29
N VAL A 188 9.03 -8.48 -15.25
CA VAL A 188 8.58 -7.71 -16.42
C VAL A 188 9.73 -7.42 -17.40
N ASN A 189 10.93 -7.17 -16.89
CA ASN A 189 12.10 -6.85 -17.70
C ASN A 189 12.83 -8.10 -18.23
N THR A 190 12.43 -9.31 -17.82
CA THR A 190 13.03 -10.57 -18.28
C THR A 190 12.18 -11.21 -19.39
N PRO A 191 12.74 -11.49 -20.57
CA PRO A 191 11.96 -11.88 -21.75
C PRO A 191 11.29 -13.26 -21.67
N VAL A 192 11.74 -14.16 -20.78
CA VAL A 192 11.24 -15.54 -20.67
C VAL A 192 9.88 -15.61 -19.97
N THR A 193 9.61 -14.71 -19.03
CA THR A 193 8.39 -14.67 -18.20
C THR A 193 7.24 -13.89 -18.84
N PHE A 194 7.54 -13.01 -19.80
CA PHE A 194 6.56 -12.09 -20.37
C PHE A 194 5.57 -12.74 -21.34
N SER A 195 5.91 -13.91 -21.91
CA SER A 195 5.01 -14.63 -22.85
C SER A 195 3.79 -15.25 -22.16
N GLU A 196 3.89 -15.60 -20.87
CA GLU A 196 2.78 -16.15 -20.08
C GLU A 196 1.99 -15.06 -19.32
N MET A 197 2.63 -13.93 -19.01
CA MET A 197 1.97 -12.78 -18.38
C MET A 197 1.24 -11.96 -19.45
N THR A 198 0.19 -12.53 -20.04
CA THR A 198 -0.56 -11.90 -21.14
C THR A 198 -1.23 -10.61 -20.66
N ILE A 199 -0.56 -9.49 -20.92
CA ILE A 199 -1.07 -8.11 -20.78
C ILE A 199 -2.23 -7.82 -21.76
N ASP A 200 -2.63 -8.77 -22.59
CA ASP A 200 -3.80 -8.64 -23.47
C ASP A 200 -5.11 -8.41 -22.69
N HIS A 201 -5.19 -8.84 -21.43
CA HIS A 201 -6.33 -8.50 -20.58
C HIS A 201 -6.33 -7.02 -20.13
N CYS A 202 -5.16 -6.40 -19.97
CA CYS A 202 -5.03 -5.00 -19.55
C CYS A 202 -5.06 -3.99 -20.72
N ARG A 203 -4.60 -4.37 -21.92
CA ARG A 203 -4.52 -3.47 -23.09
C ARG A 203 -5.84 -3.24 -23.81
N SER A 204 -6.84 -4.12 -23.66
CA SER A 204 -8.08 -4.05 -24.47
C SER A 204 -9.07 -2.95 -24.06
N ARG A 205 -8.81 -2.17 -22.98
CA ARG A 205 -9.83 -1.24 -22.43
C ARG A 205 -9.33 0.14 -21.99
N THR A 206 -8.19 0.61 -22.51
CA THR A 206 -7.65 1.95 -22.17
C THR A 206 -8.25 3.11 -22.96
N LEU A 207 -9.34 2.92 -23.72
CA LEU A 207 -10.00 3.98 -24.47
C LEU A 207 -11.53 3.89 -24.30
N THR A 208 -12.04 4.35 -23.16
CA THR A 208 -13.45 4.81 -22.99
C THR A 208 -13.59 5.52 -21.64
N VAL A 209 -13.00 6.72 -21.54
CA VAL A 209 -13.33 7.73 -20.51
C VAL A 209 -13.30 9.12 -21.15
#